data_AF-A0A1F8EG30-F1
#
_entry.id   AF-A0A1F8EG30-F1
#
_cell.length_a   1.000
_cell.length_b   1.000
_cell.length_c   1.000
_cell.angle_alpha   90.00
_cell.angle_beta   90.00
_cell.angle_gamma   90.00
#
_symmetry.space_group_name_H-M   'P 1'
#
loop_
_entity.id
_entity.type
_entity.pdbx_description
1 polymer ?
#
loop_
_entity_poly.entity_id
_entity_poly.type
_entity_poly.pdbx_seq_one_letter_code
_entity_poly.pdbx_strand_id
1 'polypeptide(L)'
;MTNKIEQFIKSAKQFKLLNRERADIKDQVFNFIKNNPVRSEVKPHLNYGSNVFFIPILSKYMTWLSRSIDRGFAILKVSEQNRGSSIGLKPIGTKFSFSSVMAVLLIISVLVGGGVAVGAERALPGDILYPIKVDVTEEVRGWMSVSEEAKADWELRRVQRRLEEAEEMASEGSLDADAGARIEANFDDHAQRVMARVEKFKNKENFNAAASVSLNFETALKAHEKILSRLAETRGDVEVQVKPIRARIKSEVRRSVEERRQLKLKIESGDNLSDIK
;
A
#
# COMPACT_ATOMS: atom_id res chain seq x y z
N MET A 1 0.03 19.01 -0.61
CA MET A 1 0.74 17.70 -0.56
C MET A 1 2.07 17.76 0.22
N THR A 2 2.71 18.92 0.40
CA THR A 2 4.02 19.10 1.06
C THR A 2 4.06 18.73 2.55
N ASN A 3 2.98 18.97 3.31
CA ASN A 3 2.98 18.85 4.77
C ASN A 3 3.12 17.39 5.29
N LYS A 4 2.57 16.39 4.57
CA LYS A 4 2.59 14.98 4.99
C LYS A 4 3.94 14.30 4.76
N ILE A 5 4.64 14.66 3.68
CA ILE A 5 5.99 14.16 3.38
C ILE A 5 6.98 14.68 4.41
N GLU A 6 6.83 15.94 4.82
CA GLU A 6 7.64 16.52 5.90
C GLU A 6 7.41 15.82 7.24
N GLN A 7 6.17 15.45 7.58
CA GLN A 7 5.87 14.66 8.77
C GLN A 7 6.53 13.27 8.74
N PHE A 8 6.42 12.55 7.62
CA PHE A 8 7.06 11.24 7.47
C PHE A 8 8.59 11.33 7.62
N ILE A 9 9.24 12.28 6.93
CA ILE A 9 10.69 12.49 7.01
C ILE A 9 11.10 12.85 8.45
N LYS A 10 10.27 13.62 9.17
CA LYS A 10 10.54 14.01 10.56
C LYS A 10 10.46 12.80 11.50
N SER A 11 9.47 11.92 11.33
CA SER A 11 9.34 10.67 12.09
C SER A 11 10.47 9.68 11.78
N ALA A 12 10.82 9.52 10.50
CA ALA A 12 11.91 8.64 10.07
C ALA A 12 13.29 9.08 10.63
N LYS A 13 13.50 10.40 10.81
CA LYS A 13 14.73 10.94 11.45
C LYS A 13 14.85 10.63 12.94
N GLN A 14 13.74 10.39 13.63
CA GLN A 14 13.74 10.03 15.06
C GLN A 14 14.12 8.57 15.28
N PHE A 15 13.99 7.73 14.25
CA PHE A 15 14.36 6.32 14.30
C PHE A 15 15.88 6.16 14.13
N LYS A 16 16.60 5.95 15.23
CA LYS A 16 18.06 5.74 15.22
C LYS A 16 18.36 4.31 15.67
N LEU A 17 18.48 3.40 14.70
CA LEU A 17 18.87 2.01 14.98
C LEU A 17 20.22 1.98 15.70
N LEU A 18 20.27 1.32 16.87
CA LEU A 18 21.49 1.05 17.63
C LEU A 18 22.42 0.17 16.79
N ASN A 19 23.74 0.28 16.99
CA ASN A 19 24.72 -0.46 16.18
C ASN A 19 24.53 -1.98 16.24
N ARG A 20 24.00 -2.51 17.36
CA ARG A 20 23.66 -3.93 17.51
C ARG A 20 22.47 -4.34 16.65
N GLU A 21 21.42 -3.53 16.60
CA GLU A 21 20.23 -3.78 15.77
C GLU A 21 20.59 -3.76 14.28
N ARG A 22 21.49 -2.87 13.87
CA ARG A 22 21.99 -2.83 12.48
C ARG A 22 22.78 -4.08 12.11
N ALA A 23 23.59 -4.60 13.04
CA ALA A 23 24.37 -5.81 12.83
C ALA A 23 23.45 -7.04 12.73
N ASP A 24 22.47 -7.13 13.62
CA ASP A 24 21.50 -8.23 13.65
C ASP A 24 20.64 -8.25 12.37
N ILE A 25 20.11 -7.10 11.93
CA ILE A 25 19.39 -6.97 10.66
C ILE A 25 20.27 -7.39 9.48
N LYS A 26 21.55 -7.00 9.48
CA LYS A 26 22.49 -7.36 8.42
C LYS A 26 22.74 -8.87 8.36
N ASP A 27 22.94 -9.51 9.50
CA ASP A 27 23.20 -10.95 9.59
C ASP A 27 21.95 -11.75 9.21
N GLN A 28 20.77 -11.30 9.60
CA GLN A 28 19.49 -11.90 9.23
C GLN A 28 19.22 -11.81 7.73
N VAL A 29 19.41 -10.63 7.13
CA VAL A 29 19.27 -10.45 5.67
C VAL A 29 20.27 -11.30 4.92
N PHE A 30 21.52 -11.38 5.40
CA PHE A 30 22.55 -12.19 4.78
C PHE A 30 22.22 -13.69 4.83
N ASN A 31 21.76 -14.19 5.98
CA ASN A 31 21.34 -15.59 6.13
C ASN A 31 20.13 -15.93 5.24
N PHE A 32 19.18 -15.01 5.10
CA PHE A 32 18.05 -15.18 4.20
C PHE A 32 18.48 -15.32 2.74
N ILE A 33 19.35 -14.42 2.26
CA ILE A 33 19.87 -14.46 0.88
C ILE A 33 20.64 -15.76 0.63
N LYS A 34 21.46 -16.19 1.60
CA LYS A 34 22.25 -17.41 1.50
C LYS A 34 21.38 -18.67 1.37
N ASN A 35 20.27 -18.72 2.11
CA ASN A 35 19.39 -19.89 2.16
C ASN A 35 18.31 -19.88 1.06
N ASN A 36 18.13 -18.75 0.36
CA ASN A 36 17.15 -18.58 -0.71
C ASN A 36 17.81 -18.05 -2.00
N PRO A 37 18.73 -18.80 -2.63
CA PRO A 37 19.36 -18.39 -3.87
C PRO A 37 18.30 -18.27 -4.98
N VAL A 38 18.30 -17.14 -5.70
CA VAL A 38 17.39 -16.92 -6.84
C VAL A 38 17.72 -17.91 -7.95
N ARG A 39 16.86 -18.92 -8.17
CA ARG A 39 16.94 -19.79 -9.36
C ARG A 39 16.49 -19.01 -10.60
N SER A 40 17.43 -18.59 -11.44
CA SER A 40 17.13 -18.07 -12.77
C SER A 40 16.91 -19.23 -13.75
N GLU A 41 15.76 -19.91 -13.68
CA GLU A 41 15.31 -20.78 -14.77
C GLU A 41 14.32 -20.00 -15.65
N VAL A 42 14.83 -19.16 -16.56
CA VAL A 42 14.01 -18.61 -17.65
C VAL A 42 14.79 -18.69 -18.97
N LYS A 43 14.37 -19.61 -19.84
CA LYS A 43 14.69 -19.59 -21.28
C LYS A 43 13.91 -18.44 -21.92
N PRO A 44 14.54 -17.53 -22.69
CA PRO A 44 13.86 -16.38 -23.24
C PRO A 44 12.97 -16.81 -24.41
N HIS A 45 11.66 -16.75 -24.21
CA HIS A 45 10.71 -16.56 -25.31
C HIS A 45 9.86 -15.34 -24.96
N LEU A 46 10.36 -14.20 -25.43
CA LEU A 46 9.71 -12.92 -25.42
C LEU A 46 8.50 -12.98 -26.35
N ASN A 47 7.30 -12.97 -25.78
CA ASN A 47 6.14 -12.38 -26.45
C ASN A 47 5.29 -11.62 -25.43
N TYR A 48 5.75 -10.41 -25.10
CA TYR A 48 4.99 -9.42 -24.34
C TYR A 48 4.33 -8.46 -25.32
N GLY A 49 3.07 -8.74 -25.65
CA GLY A 49 2.15 -7.76 -26.23
C GLY A 49 1.90 -6.64 -25.22
N SER A 50 2.56 -5.50 -25.47
CA SER A 50 2.14 -4.13 -25.18
C SER A 50 1.03 -3.93 -24.13
N ASN A 51 1.45 -3.64 -22.88
CA ASN A 51 1.05 -2.46 -22.11
C ASN A 51 1.70 -2.48 -20.71
N VAL A 52 3.04 -2.55 -20.68
CA VAL A 52 3.79 -2.11 -19.51
C VAL A 52 3.78 -0.59 -19.59
N PHE A 53 3.05 0.06 -18.69
CA PHE A 53 3.08 1.52 -18.52
C PHE A 53 4.52 1.94 -18.16
N PHE A 54 5.27 2.30 -19.20
CA PHE A 54 6.43 3.16 -19.13
C PHE A 54 5.96 4.45 -18.43
N ILE A 55 6.33 4.67 -17.17
CA ILE A 55 5.94 5.87 -16.41
C ILE A 55 6.62 7.08 -17.07
N PRO A 56 5.92 7.93 -17.84
CA PRO A 56 6.55 9.04 -18.57
C PRO A 56 6.93 10.21 -17.64
N ILE A 57 6.56 10.11 -16.35
CA ILE A 57 6.81 11.13 -15.34
C ILE A 57 8.25 11.03 -14.83
N LEU A 58 8.82 9.82 -14.71
CA LEU A 58 10.21 9.66 -14.29
C LEU A 58 11.20 10.26 -15.31
N SER A 59 10.89 10.25 -16.62
CA SER A 59 11.79 10.81 -17.63
C SER A 59 11.86 12.35 -17.60
N LYS A 60 10.76 13.03 -17.28
CA LYS A 60 10.75 14.49 -17.07
C LYS A 60 11.49 14.91 -15.80
N TYR A 61 11.35 14.13 -14.72
CA TYR A 61 12.09 14.38 -13.48
C TYR A 61 13.59 14.04 -13.61
N MET A 62 13.94 12.99 -14.36
CA MET A 62 15.34 12.62 -14.62
C MET A 62 16.08 13.59 -15.55
N THR A 63 15.42 14.15 -16.57
CA THR A 63 16.01 15.17 -17.45
C THR A 63 16.15 16.54 -16.77
N TRP A 64 15.30 16.83 -15.77
CA TRP A 64 15.48 17.99 -14.90
C TRP A 64 16.61 17.77 -13.88
N LEU A 65 16.76 16.56 -13.33
CA LEU A 65 17.85 16.21 -12.41
C LEU A 65 19.23 16.24 -13.10
N SER A 66 19.36 15.75 -14.35
CA SER A 66 20.65 15.75 -15.07
C SER A 66 21.14 17.17 -15.39
N ARG A 67 20.23 18.08 -15.79
CA ARG A 67 20.54 19.49 -16.09
C ARG A 67 20.99 20.32 -14.88
N SER A 68 20.76 19.83 -13.67
CA SER A 68 21.20 20.46 -12.42
C SER A 68 22.57 19.95 -11.98
N ILE A 69 22.90 18.70 -12.30
CA ILE A 69 24.21 18.09 -12.03
C ILE A 69 25.27 18.65 -12.98
N ASP A 70 24.94 18.84 -14.26
CA ASP A 70 25.86 19.41 -15.25
C ASP A 70 26.20 20.88 -14.97
N ARG A 71 25.24 21.67 -14.45
CA ARG A 71 25.48 23.06 -14.05
C ARG A 71 26.30 23.18 -12.76
N GLY A 72 26.18 22.19 -11.85
CA GLY A 72 27.03 22.11 -10.65
C GLY A 72 28.49 21.76 -10.98
N PHE A 73 28.72 20.96 -12.03
CA PHE A 73 30.07 20.63 -12.51
C PHE A 73 30.70 21.73 -13.38
N ALA A 74 29.90 22.47 -14.16
CA ALA A 74 30.42 23.57 -15.00
C ALA A 74 30.99 24.74 -14.19
N ILE A 75 30.50 24.96 -12.96
CA ILE A 75 31.01 26.02 -12.07
C ILE A 75 32.34 25.61 -11.40
N LEU A 76 32.68 24.32 -11.38
CA LEU A 76 33.89 23.80 -10.72
C LEU A 76 35.13 23.72 -11.62
N LYS A 77 35.10 24.27 -12.85
CA LYS A 77 36.28 24.24 -13.74
C LYS A 77 36.63 25.54 -14.47
N VAL A 78 36.17 26.69 -14.01
CA VAL A 78 36.68 27.99 -14.51
C VAL A 78 37.54 28.64 -13.44
N SER A 79 38.79 28.86 -13.84
CA SER A 79 39.96 29.14 -13.02
C SER A 79 39.93 30.49 -12.32
N GLU A 80 40.50 30.44 -11.13
CA GLU A 80 41.18 31.47 -10.36
C GLU A 80 42.06 32.40 -11.23
N GLN A 81 41.57 33.62 -11.55
CA GLN A 81 42.45 34.78 -11.76
C GLN A 81 41.69 36.12 -11.65
N ASN A 82 42.17 36.96 -10.74
CA ASN A 82 41.98 38.41 -10.59
C ASN A 82 40.77 39.00 -9.83
N ARG A 83 41.11 39.55 -8.65
CA ARG A 83 40.81 40.88 -8.09
C ARG A 83 39.35 41.37 -7.99
N GLY A 84 38.92 41.51 -6.72
CA GLY A 84 38.36 42.76 -6.18
C GLY A 84 36.85 42.98 -6.30
N SER A 85 36.11 42.70 -5.22
CA SER A 85 35.02 43.52 -4.63
C SER A 85 34.08 42.64 -3.80
N SER A 86 33.91 43.03 -2.54
CA SER A 86 33.06 42.37 -1.55
C SER A 86 31.59 42.77 -1.71
N ILE A 87 30.75 41.85 -2.17
CA ILE A 87 29.30 41.91 -1.92
C ILE A 87 28.96 40.71 -1.02
N GLY A 88 28.83 41.00 0.28
CA GLY A 88 28.51 40.00 1.29
C GLY A 88 27.05 39.55 1.19
N LEU A 89 26.81 38.45 0.49
CA LEU A 89 25.58 37.67 0.65
C LEU A 89 25.89 36.51 1.61
N LYS A 90 25.39 36.61 2.86
CA LYS A 90 25.44 35.48 3.79
C LYS A 90 24.54 34.37 3.23
N PRO A 91 25.08 33.17 2.90
CA PRO A 91 24.24 32.07 2.48
C PRO A 91 23.40 31.62 3.69
N ILE A 92 22.07 31.67 3.54
CA ILE A 92 21.15 31.02 4.48
C ILE A 92 21.33 29.52 4.29
N GLY A 93 22.26 28.95 5.04
CA GLY A 93 22.63 27.54 4.96
C GLY A 93 21.60 26.65 5.65
N THR A 94 20.49 26.34 4.98
CA THR A 94 19.77 25.11 5.28
C THR A 94 20.54 23.95 4.63
N LYS A 95 21.39 23.27 5.42
CA LYS A 95 22.00 22.00 5.03
C LYS A 95 20.91 20.93 4.91
N PHE A 96 20.16 20.94 3.82
CA PHE A 96 19.26 19.85 3.49
C PHE A 96 20.12 18.67 3.02
N SER A 97 20.32 17.69 3.90
CA SER A 97 21.10 16.47 3.64
C SER A 97 20.39 15.62 2.56
N PHE A 98 20.66 15.92 1.29
CA PHE A 98 20.17 15.17 0.14
C PHE A 98 20.60 13.68 0.18
N SER A 99 21.67 13.36 0.91
CA SER A 99 22.20 12.00 1.05
C SER A 99 21.27 11.05 1.81
N SER A 100 20.51 11.55 2.80
CA SER A 100 19.62 10.70 3.60
C SER A 100 18.35 10.32 2.83
N VAL A 101 17.80 11.26 2.05
CA VAL A 101 16.64 11.00 1.19
C VAL A 101 17.03 10.06 0.05
N MET A 102 18.20 10.25 -0.55
CA MET A 102 18.70 9.36 -1.60
C MET A 102 19.02 7.96 -1.07
N ALA A 103 19.54 7.82 0.16
CA ALA A 103 19.76 6.52 0.80
C ALA A 103 18.44 5.79 1.08
N VAL A 104 17.41 6.49 1.56
CA VAL A 104 16.07 5.91 1.75
C VAL A 104 15.46 5.50 0.42
N LEU A 105 15.56 6.34 -0.62
CA LEU A 105 15.09 6.00 -1.96
C LEU A 105 15.86 4.83 -2.59
N LEU A 106 17.16 4.69 -2.31
CA LEU A 106 17.98 3.55 -2.74
C LEU A 106 17.61 2.28 -1.98
N ILE A 107 17.40 2.35 -0.67
CA ILE A 107 16.94 1.21 0.14
C ILE A 107 15.56 0.76 -0.34
N ILE A 108 14.64 1.70 -0.56
CA ILE A 108 13.33 1.42 -1.16
C ILE A 108 13.52 0.82 -2.56
N SER A 109 14.41 1.37 -3.40
CA SER A 109 14.68 0.83 -4.74
C SER A 109 15.27 -0.58 -4.72
N VAL A 110 16.07 -0.94 -3.71
CA VAL A 110 16.64 -2.29 -3.53
C VAL A 110 15.58 -3.25 -2.97
N LEU A 111 14.74 -2.80 -2.05
CA LEU A 111 13.62 -3.59 -1.49
C LEU A 111 12.53 -3.84 -2.54
N VAL A 112 12.25 -2.83 -3.38
CA VAL A 112 11.32 -2.89 -4.52
C VAL A 112 11.92 -3.64 -5.71
N GLY A 113 13.26 -3.76 -5.77
CA GLY A 113 14.03 -4.29 -6.90
C GLY A 113 13.86 -5.78 -7.25
N GLY A 114 12.98 -6.53 -6.56
CA GLY A 114 12.38 -7.74 -7.14
C GLY A 114 12.25 -8.96 -6.23
N GLY A 115 13.07 -9.11 -5.18
CA GLY A 115 13.00 -10.27 -4.27
C GLY A 115 12.13 -10.02 -3.03
N VAL A 116 12.46 -8.96 -2.29
CA VAL A 116 11.84 -8.68 -0.98
C VAL A 116 10.38 -8.23 -1.14
N ALA A 117 10.07 -7.37 -2.12
CA ALA A 117 8.69 -6.97 -2.39
C ALA A 117 7.80 -8.16 -2.82
N VAL A 118 8.32 -9.10 -3.61
CA VAL A 118 7.58 -10.29 -4.03
C VAL A 118 7.37 -11.24 -2.85
N GLY A 119 8.40 -11.42 -2.00
CA GLY A 119 8.28 -12.20 -0.76
C GLY A 119 7.29 -11.57 0.23
N ALA A 120 7.32 -10.25 0.39
CA ALA A 120 6.38 -9.53 1.25
C ALA A 120 4.93 -9.64 0.75
N GLU A 121 4.68 -9.59 -0.56
CA GLU A 121 3.31 -9.75 -1.09
C GLU A 121 2.69 -11.10 -0.73
N ARG A 122 3.50 -12.16 -0.58
CA ARG A 122 3.05 -13.50 -0.17
C ARG A 122 3.09 -13.74 1.34
N ALA A 123 3.63 -12.80 2.12
CA ALA A 123 3.74 -12.98 3.56
C ALA A 123 2.36 -13.05 4.22
N LEU A 124 2.23 -13.97 5.17
CA LEU A 124 1.08 -14.17 6.06
C LEU A 124 1.35 -13.58 7.44
N PRO A 125 0.32 -13.30 8.25
CA PRO A 125 0.52 -12.90 9.64
C PRO A 125 1.44 -13.87 10.39
N GLY A 126 2.51 -13.34 10.99
CA GLY A 126 3.55 -14.14 11.65
C GLY A 126 4.85 -14.25 10.84
N ASP A 127 4.79 -14.04 9.52
CA ASP A 127 5.98 -14.03 8.67
C ASP A 127 6.84 -12.78 8.90
N ILE A 128 8.16 -12.96 8.78
CA ILE A 128 9.16 -11.89 8.95
C ILE A 128 8.90 -10.70 8.02
N LEU A 129 8.39 -10.96 6.80
CA LEU A 129 8.14 -9.92 5.79
C LEU A 129 6.71 -9.35 5.84
N TYR A 130 5.86 -9.82 6.76
CA TYR A 130 4.49 -9.32 6.87
C TYR A 130 4.40 -7.82 7.18
N PRO A 131 5.23 -7.25 8.08
CA PRO A 131 5.24 -5.80 8.28
C PRO A 131 5.61 -5.03 7.00
N ILE A 132 6.48 -5.60 6.15
CA ILE A 132 6.84 -4.99 4.86
C ILE A 132 5.65 -5.02 3.88
N LYS A 133 4.79 -6.04 3.95
CA LYS A 133 3.55 -6.11 3.18
C LYS A 133 2.63 -4.95 3.57
N VAL A 134 2.25 -4.92 4.85
CA VAL A 134 1.16 -4.05 5.35
C VAL A 134 1.62 -2.59 5.48
N ASP A 135 2.79 -2.33 6.07
CA ASP A 135 3.21 -0.97 6.43
C ASP A 135 3.94 -0.23 5.29
N VAL A 136 4.41 -0.96 4.28
CA VAL A 136 5.23 -0.39 3.20
C VAL A 136 4.62 -0.65 1.84
N THR A 137 4.53 -1.92 1.43
CA THR A 137 4.16 -2.29 0.06
C THR A 137 2.73 -1.85 -0.25
N GLU A 138 1.81 -2.12 0.67
CA GLU A 138 0.42 -1.77 0.50
C GLU A 138 0.16 -0.25 0.59
N GLU A 139 0.85 0.45 1.49
CA GLU A 139 0.74 1.91 1.63
C GLU A 139 1.28 2.65 0.40
N VAL A 140 2.43 2.23 -0.11
CA VAL A 140 3.01 2.79 -1.34
C VAL A 140 2.05 2.63 -2.51
N ARG A 141 1.41 1.47 -2.65
CA ARG A 141 0.40 1.27 -3.71
C ARG A 141 -0.83 2.14 -3.48
N GLY A 142 -1.29 2.29 -2.24
CA GLY A 142 -2.40 3.18 -1.90
C GLY A 142 -2.12 4.66 -2.22
N TRP A 143 -0.88 5.10 -2.09
CA TRP A 143 -0.47 6.47 -2.47
C TRP A 143 -0.50 6.71 -3.98
N MET A 144 -0.32 5.66 -4.78
CA MET A 144 -0.38 5.74 -6.25
C MET A 144 -1.82 5.77 -6.78
N SER A 145 -2.82 5.41 -5.96
CA SER A 145 -4.24 5.53 -6.32
C SER A 145 -4.67 7.00 -6.35
N VAL A 146 -4.78 7.57 -7.55
CA VAL A 146 -5.08 9.01 -7.73
C VAL A 146 -6.58 9.31 -7.56
N SER A 147 -7.45 8.57 -8.26
CA SER A 147 -8.91 8.80 -8.24
C SER A 147 -9.55 8.29 -6.96
N GLU A 148 -10.78 8.74 -6.66
CA GLU A 148 -11.49 8.27 -5.46
C GLU A 148 -11.98 6.83 -5.63
N GLU A 149 -12.33 6.45 -6.85
CA GLU A 149 -12.69 5.10 -7.28
C GLU A 149 -11.49 4.17 -7.08
N ALA A 150 -10.29 4.54 -7.59
CA ALA A 150 -9.08 3.74 -7.42
C ALA A 150 -8.66 3.58 -5.95
N LYS A 151 -8.99 4.56 -5.09
CA LYS A 151 -8.78 4.45 -3.65
C LYS A 151 -9.79 3.50 -3.01
N ALA A 152 -11.06 3.58 -3.41
CA ALA A 152 -12.09 2.67 -2.92
C ALA A 152 -11.78 1.22 -3.30
N ASP A 153 -11.41 0.98 -4.57
CA ASP A 153 -10.99 -0.32 -5.05
C ASP A 153 -9.76 -0.83 -4.31
N TRP A 154 -8.82 0.05 -3.98
CA TRP A 154 -7.65 -0.34 -3.21
C TRP A 154 -7.98 -0.76 -1.78
N GLU A 155 -8.82 0.00 -1.07
CA GLU A 155 -9.27 -0.42 0.28
C GLU A 155 -10.02 -1.74 0.24
N LEU A 156 -10.90 -1.93 -0.76
CA LEU A 156 -11.63 -3.18 -0.96
C LEU A 156 -10.66 -4.35 -1.19
N ARG A 157 -9.64 -4.16 -2.04
CA ARG A 157 -8.59 -5.16 -2.25
C ARG A 157 -7.83 -5.53 -0.99
N ARG A 158 -7.62 -4.58 -0.07
CA ARG A 158 -6.96 -4.86 1.22
C ARG A 158 -7.84 -5.68 2.14
N VAL A 159 -9.15 -5.41 2.18
CA VAL A 159 -10.12 -6.29 2.86
C VAL A 159 -10.04 -7.70 2.29
N GLN A 160 -10.15 -7.86 0.96
CA GLN A 160 -10.09 -9.17 0.32
C GLN A 160 -8.80 -9.91 0.68
N ARG A 161 -7.64 -9.23 0.63
CA ARG A 161 -6.37 -9.86 1.02
C ARG A 161 -6.38 -10.37 2.46
N ARG A 162 -6.96 -9.64 3.42
CA ARG A 162 -7.04 -10.14 4.81
C ARG A 162 -7.90 -11.41 4.92
N LEU A 163 -8.95 -11.49 4.11
CA LEU A 163 -9.81 -12.68 4.06
C LEU A 163 -9.13 -13.84 3.33
N GLU A 164 -8.41 -13.58 2.24
CA GLU A 164 -7.57 -14.57 1.55
C GLU A 164 -6.49 -15.12 2.49
N GLU A 165 -5.83 -14.28 3.29
CA GLU A 165 -4.88 -14.70 4.32
C GLU A 165 -5.54 -15.62 5.37
N ALA A 166 -6.76 -15.28 5.81
CA ALA A 166 -7.51 -16.13 6.73
C ALA A 166 -7.84 -17.49 6.12
N GLU A 167 -8.28 -17.49 4.86
CA GLU A 167 -8.63 -18.71 4.12
C GLU A 167 -7.43 -19.61 3.90
N GLU A 168 -6.29 -19.04 3.50
CA GLU A 168 -5.03 -19.74 3.32
C GLU A 168 -4.58 -20.39 4.64
N MET A 169 -4.46 -19.60 5.71
CA MET A 169 -4.03 -20.11 7.02
C MET A 169 -5.02 -21.12 7.61
N ALA A 170 -6.32 -20.93 7.42
CA ALA A 170 -7.33 -21.90 7.86
C ALA A 170 -7.26 -23.20 7.04
N SER A 171 -6.97 -23.12 5.74
CA SER A 171 -6.82 -24.30 4.88
C SER A 171 -5.59 -25.13 5.27
N GLU A 172 -4.50 -24.47 5.67
CA GLU A 172 -3.24 -25.08 6.10
C GLU A 172 -3.26 -25.54 7.56
N GLY A 173 -4.23 -25.08 8.36
CA GLY A 173 -4.27 -25.32 9.81
C GLY A 173 -3.23 -24.51 10.59
N SER A 174 -2.72 -23.42 10.00
CA SER A 174 -1.75 -22.49 10.60
C SER A 174 -2.41 -21.25 11.22
N LEU A 175 -3.73 -21.09 11.09
CA LEU A 175 -4.47 -19.97 11.68
C LEU A 175 -4.55 -20.10 13.21
N ASP A 176 -3.62 -19.46 13.91
CA ASP A 176 -3.65 -19.33 15.37
C ASP A 176 -4.40 -18.07 15.85
N ALA A 177 -4.50 -17.91 17.17
CA ALA A 177 -5.24 -16.80 17.78
C ALA A 177 -4.60 -15.43 17.50
N ASP A 178 -3.27 -15.35 17.44
CA ASP A 178 -2.55 -14.09 17.21
C ASP A 178 -2.66 -13.65 15.75
N ALA A 179 -2.51 -14.60 14.82
CA ALA A 179 -2.74 -14.39 13.40
C ALA A 179 -4.19 -13.99 13.12
N GLY A 180 -5.16 -14.70 13.73
CA GLY A 180 -6.58 -14.37 13.64
C GLY A 180 -6.88 -12.95 14.12
N ALA A 181 -6.37 -12.56 15.30
CA ALA A 181 -6.57 -11.22 15.83
C ALA A 181 -5.96 -10.12 14.95
N ARG A 182 -4.79 -10.36 14.35
CA ARG A 182 -4.15 -9.42 13.40
C ARG A 182 -4.96 -9.29 12.11
N ILE A 183 -5.47 -10.39 11.57
CA ILE A 183 -6.35 -10.39 10.42
C ILE A 183 -7.62 -9.59 10.72
N GLU A 184 -8.27 -9.85 11.85
CA GLU A 184 -9.49 -9.14 12.27
C GLU A 184 -9.24 -7.63 12.40
N ALA A 185 -8.15 -7.23 13.05
CA ALA A 185 -7.83 -5.81 13.24
C ALA A 185 -7.59 -5.10 11.90
N ASN A 186 -6.80 -5.70 11.01
CA ASN A 186 -6.53 -5.13 9.70
C ASN A 186 -7.79 -5.14 8.82
N PHE A 187 -8.59 -6.19 8.89
CA PHE A 187 -9.88 -6.29 8.19
C PHE A 187 -10.82 -5.16 8.62
N ASP A 188 -11.01 -4.97 9.93
CA ASP A 188 -11.90 -3.93 10.48
C ASP A 188 -11.43 -2.53 10.04
N ASP A 189 -10.12 -2.28 10.08
CA ASP A 189 -9.52 -1.02 9.65
C ASP A 189 -9.74 -0.74 8.14
N HIS A 190 -9.52 -1.73 7.28
CA HIS A 190 -9.80 -1.58 5.85
C HIS A 190 -11.30 -1.47 5.55
N ALA A 191 -12.16 -2.22 6.24
CA ALA A 191 -13.62 -2.14 6.10
C ALA A 191 -14.13 -0.74 6.45
N GLN A 192 -13.64 -0.17 7.56
CA GLN A 192 -13.95 1.21 7.94
C GLN A 192 -13.49 2.21 6.87
N ARG A 193 -12.31 2.00 6.27
CA ARG A 193 -11.84 2.84 5.16
C ARG A 193 -12.70 2.70 3.91
N VAL A 194 -13.17 1.51 3.55
CA VAL A 194 -14.16 1.33 2.46
C VAL A 194 -15.42 2.15 2.73
N MET A 195 -15.99 2.05 3.93
CA MET A 195 -17.19 2.81 4.29
C MET A 195 -16.94 4.33 4.29
N ALA A 196 -15.76 4.78 4.71
CA ALA A 196 -15.40 6.20 4.60
C ALA A 196 -15.33 6.68 3.14
N ARG A 197 -14.97 5.81 2.18
CA ARG A 197 -15.05 6.13 0.75
C ARG A 197 -16.49 6.24 0.27
N VAL A 198 -17.38 5.34 0.72
CA VAL A 198 -18.82 5.41 0.44
C VAL A 198 -19.39 6.76 0.90
N GLU A 199 -19.09 7.18 2.13
CA GLU A 199 -19.47 8.51 2.64
C GLU A 199 -18.91 9.65 1.82
N LYS A 200 -17.66 9.52 1.33
CA LYS A 200 -17.06 10.54 0.48
C LYS A 200 -17.76 10.67 -0.88
N PHE A 201 -18.24 9.56 -1.45
CA PHE A 201 -19.06 9.61 -2.66
C PHE A 201 -20.44 10.22 -2.40
N LYS A 202 -21.08 9.90 -1.26
CA LYS A 202 -22.33 10.52 -0.82
C LYS A 202 -22.23 12.03 -0.67
N ASN A 203 -21.17 12.51 -0.01
CA ASN A 203 -20.91 13.94 0.18
C ASN A 203 -20.66 14.70 -1.12
N LYS A 204 -20.29 13.99 -2.19
CA LYS A 204 -20.15 14.54 -3.55
C LYS A 204 -21.38 14.33 -4.42
N GLU A 205 -22.48 13.87 -3.82
CA GLU A 205 -23.74 13.52 -4.50
C GLU A 205 -23.58 12.45 -5.60
N ASN A 206 -22.46 11.71 -5.58
CA ASN A 206 -22.22 10.60 -6.49
C ASN A 206 -22.78 9.30 -5.87
N PHE A 207 -24.11 9.25 -5.74
CA PHE A 207 -24.80 8.13 -5.11
C PHE A 207 -24.64 6.82 -5.91
N ASN A 208 -24.49 6.90 -7.23
CA ASN A 208 -24.22 5.73 -8.08
C ASN A 208 -22.87 5.08 -7.76
N ALA A 209 -21.79 5.87 -7.63
CA ALA A 209 -20.49 5.34 -7.22
C ALA A 209 -20.52 4.79 -5.78
N ALA A 210 -21.20 5.48 -4.86
CA ALA A 210 -21.38 5.00 -3.48
C ALA A 210 -22.10 3.64 -3.44
N ALA A 211 -23.15 3.47 -4.25
CA ALA A 211 -23.93 2.24 -4.32
C ALA A 211 -23.13 1.10 -4.95
N SER A 212 -22.35 1.41 -6.01
CA SER A 212 -21.46 0.45 -6.66
C SER A 212 -20.37 -0.07 -5.71
N VAL A 213 -19.69 0.82 -4.97
CA VAL A 213 -18.66 0.42 -3.99
C VAL A 213 -19.28 -0.43 -2.88
N SER A 214 -20.44 -0.05 -2.35
CA SER A 214 -21.14 -0.82 -1.31
C SER A 214 -21.53 -2.22 -1.80
N LEU A 215 -22.04 -2.33 -3.03
CA LEU A 215 -22.40 -3.61 -3.63
C LEU A 215 -21.18 -4.52 -3.86
N ASN A 216 -20.09 -3.97 -4.38
CA ASN A 216 -18.85 -4.72 -4.61
C ASN A 216 -18.28 -5.23 -3.29
N PHE A 217 -18.30 -4.38 -2.25
CA PHE A 217 -17.87 -4.74 -0.91
C PHE A 217 -18.75 -5.85 -0.33
N GLU A 218 -20.07 -5.70 -0.39
CA GLU A 218 -21.04 -6.72 0.04
C GLU A 218 -20.79 -8.08 -0.66
N THR A 219 -20.58 -8.05 -1.97
CA THR A 219 -20.37 -9.24 -2.79
C THR A 219 -19.08 -9.95 -2.44
N ALA A 220 -17.98 -9.21 -2.30
CA ALA A 220 -16.69 -9.76 -1.89
C ALA A 220 -16.79 -10.41 -0.51
N LEU A 221 -17.36 -9.70 0.47
CA LEU A 221 -17.54 -10.22 1.83
C LEU A 221 -18.36 -11.52 1.85
N LYS A 222 -19.48 -11.57 1.11
CA LYS A 222 -20.31 -12.78 1.01
C LYS A 222 -19.58 -13.96 0.39
N ALA A 223 -18.75 -13.71 -0.63
CA ALA A 223 -17.96 -14.76 -1.27
C ALA A 223 -16.97 -15.40 -0.28
N HIS A 224 -16.20 -14.57 0.42
CA HIS A 224 -15.23 -15.04 1.42
C HIS A 224 -15.88 -15.66 2.67
N GLU A 225 -17.02 -15.13 3.15
CA GLU A 225 -17.76 -15.76 4.26
C GLU A 225 -18.17 -17.20 3.93
N LYS A 226 -18.59 -17.44 2.69
CA LYS A 226 -18.97 -18.77 2.21
C LYS A 226 -17.78 -19.73 2.16
N ILE A 227 -16.60 -19.25 1.76
CA ILE A 227 -15.37 -20.06 1.73
C ILE A 227 -14.98 -20.42 3.17
N LEU A 228 -14.92 -19.43 4.07
CA LEU A 228 -14.60 -19.64 5.48
C LEU A 228 -15.63 -20.56 6.18
N SER A 229 -16.92 -20.46 5.86
CA SER A 229 -17.94 -21.39 6.38
C SER A 229 -17.65 -22.82 5.95
N ARG A 230 -17.32 -23.04 4.67
CA ARG A 230 -16.99 -24.36 4.15
C ARG A 230 -15.72 -24.94 4.77
N LEU A 231 -14.70 -24.11 4.96
CA LEU A 231 -13.47 -24.52 5.65
C LEU A 231 -13.79 -24.97 7.07
N ALA A 232 -14.57 -24.19 7.81
CA ALA A 232 -14.94 -24.49 9.18
C ALA A 232 -15.82 -25.76 9.32
N GLU A 233 -16.74 -25.98 8.36
CA GLU A 233 -17.55 -27.21 8.26
C GLU A 233 -16.72 -28.46 7.92
N THR A 234 -15.72 -28.31 7.04
CA THR A 234 -14.88 -29.42 6.57
C THR A 234 -13.76 -29.74 7.57
N ARG A 235 -13.27 -28.72 8.27
CA ARG A 235 -12.13 -28.77 9.19
C ARG A 235 -12.60 -28.31 10.58
N GLY A 236 -13.19 -29.21 11.35
CA GLY A 236 -13.69 -28.88 12.68
C GLY A 236 -12.61 -28.33 13.65
N ASP A 237 -11.33 -28.59 13.36
CA ASP A 237 -10.16 -28.06 14.06
C ASP A 237 -9.99 -26.53 13.90
N VAL A 238 -10.50 -25.93 12.81
CA VAL A 238 -10.35 -24.48 12.54
C VAL A 238 -11.62 -23.65 12.80
N GLU A 239 -12.74 -24.30 13.17
CA GLU A 239 -14.02 -23.62 13.45
C GLU A 239 -13.88 -22.56 14.55
N VAL A 240 -13.10 -22.85 15.60
CA VAL A 240 -12.92 -21.93 16.73
C VAL A 240 -12.24 -20.63 16.29
N GLN A 241 -11.23 -20.73 15.41
CA GLN A 241 -10.42 -19.60 14.95
C GLN A 241 -11.11 -18.82 13.82
N VAL A 242 -11.89 -19.49 12.97
CA VAL A 242 -12.60 -18.84 11.85
C VAL A 242 -13.90 -18.15 12.29
N LYS A 243 -14.54 -18.62 13.36
CA LYS A 243 -15.80 -18.07 13.89
C LYS A 243 -15.78 -16.55 14.14
N PRO A 244 -14.78 -15.95 14.84
CA PRO A 244 -14.77 -14.51 15.06
C PRO A 244 -14.63 -13.72 13.76
N ILE A 245 -13.76 -14.15 12.83
CA ILE A 245 -13.61 -13.54 11.50
C ILE A 245 -14.96 -13.55 10.75
N ARG A 246 -15.66 -14.69 10.72
CA ARG A 246 -16.99 -14.78 10.10
C ARG A 246 -18.02 -13.86 10.74
N ALA A 247 -17.96 -13.67 12.06
CA ALA A 247 -18.85 -12.76 12.76
C ALA A 247 -18.62 -11.29 12.32
N ARG A 248 -17.35 -10.88 12.16
CA ARG A 248 -16.98 -9.56 11.61
C ARG A 248 -17.50 -9.37 10.20
N ILE A 249 -17.28 -10.35 9.31
CA ILE A 249 -17.78 -10.31 7.94
C ILE A 249 -19.30 -10.15 7.91
N LYS A 250 -20.05 -10.95 8.68
CA LYS A 250 -21.51 -10.86 8.75
C LYS A 250 -21.99 -9.49 9.26
N SER A 251 -21.25 -8.87 10.18
CA SER A 251 -21.54 -7.51 10.64
C SER A 251 -21.39 -6.49 9.51
N GLU A 252 -20.27 -6.52 8.79
CA GLU A 252 -20.00 -5.58 7.70
C GLU A 252 -20.90 -5.82 6.48
N VAL A 253 -21.30 -7.07 6.19
CA VAL A 253 -22.31 -7.37 5.17
C VAL A 253 -23.64 -6.70 5.52
N ARG A 254 -24.11 -6.82 6.77
CA ARG A 254 -25.36 -6.17 7.20
C ARG A 254 -25.27 -4.65 7.08
N ARG A 255 -24.14 -4.07 7.47
CA ARG A 255 -23.87 -2.64 7.33
C ARG A 255 -23.94 -2.19 5.86
N SER A 256 -23.25 -2.92 4.96
CA SER A 256 -23.21 -2.59 3.54
C SER A 256 -24.57 -2.75 2.85
N VAL A 257 -25.36 -3.76 3.24
CA VAL A 257 -26.73 -3.96 2.75
C VAL A 257 -27.63 -2.78 3.11
N GLU A 258 -27.58 -2.32 4.37
CA GLU A 258 -28.37 -1.16 4.81
C GLU A 258 -27.93 0.12 4.09
N GLU A 259 -26.62 0.36 3.98
CA GLU A 259 -26.08 1.50 3.26
C GLU A 259 -26.55 1.53 1.80
N ARG A 260 -26.45 0.39 1.10
CA ARG A 260 -26.93 0.26 -0.28
C ARG A 260 -28.43 0.49 -0.41
N ARG A 261 -29.23 0.05 0.58
CA ARG A 261 -30.68 0.30 0.59
C ARG A 261 -30.97 1.80 0.66
N GLN A 262 -30.31 2.52 1.55
CA GLN A 262 -30.46 3.98 1.69
C GLN A 262 -30.05 4.72 0.41
N LEU A 263 -28.92 4.31 -0.19
CA LEU A 263 -28.43 4.87 -1.44
C LEU A 263 -29.42 4.67 -2.60
N LYS A 264 -30.01 3.47 -2.70
CA LYS A 264 -31.00 3.16 -3.75
C LYS A 264 -32.24 4.06 -3.66
N LEU A 265 -32.78 4.26 -2.45
CA LEU A 265 -33.90 5.17 -2.22
C LEU A 265 -33.56 6.61 -2.64
N LYS A 266 -32.33 7.06 -2.35
CA LYS A 266 -31.87 8.40 -2.70
C LYS A 266 -31.76 8.59 -4.22
N ILE A 267 -31.21 7.60 -4.93
CA ILE A 267 -31.10 7.60 -6.41
C ILE A 267 -32.50 7.67 -7.03
N GLU A 268 -33.41 6.79 -6.63
CA GLU A 268 -34.80 6.75 -7.14
C GLU A 268 -35.56 8.06 -6.86
N SER A 269 -35.34 8.67 -5.69
CA SER A 269 -35.94 9.98 -5.37
C SER A 269 -35.38 11.14 -6.21
N GLY A 270 -34.10 11.06 -6.62
CA GLY A 270 -33.44 12.08 -7.42
C GLY A 270 -33.91 12.07 -8.88
N ASP A 271 -34.04 10.88 -9.46
CA ASP A 271 -34.50 10.69 -10.84
C ASP A 271 -35.96 11.17 -11.02
N ASN A 272 -36.83 10.89 -10.04
CA ASN A 272 -38.22 11.36 -10.07
C ASN A 272 -38.36 12.90 -10.02
N LEU A 273 -37.34 13.63 -9.54
CA LEU A 273 -37.34 15.10 -9.50
C LEU A 273 -36.78 15.74 -10.79
N SER A 274 -35.97 15.01 -11.56
CA SER A 274 -35.48 15.48 -12.87
C SER A 274 -36.54 15.39 -13.97
N ASP A 275 -37.49 14.45 -13.85
CA ASP A 275 -38.55 14.25 -14.85
C ASP A 275 -39.71 15.26 -14.75
N ILE A 276 -39.69 16.15 -13.75
CA ILE A 276 -40.75 17.16 -13.49
C ILE A 276 -40.32 18.57 -13.95
N LYS A 277 -39.10 18.76 -14.47
CA LYS A 277 -38.60 20.05 -14.99
C LYS A 277 -38.57 20.09 -16.51
#